data_AF-F0V1S0-F1
#
_entry.id   AF-F0V1S0-F1
#
_cell.length_a   1.000
_cell.length_b   1.000
_cell.length_c   1.000
_cell.angle_alpha   90.00
_cell.angle_beta   90.00
_cell.angle_gamma   90.00
#
_symmetry.space_group_name_H-M   'P 1'
#
loop_
_entity.id
_entity.type
_entity.pdbx_description
1 polymer ?
#
loop_
_entity_poly.entity_id
_entity_poly.type
_entity_poly.pdbx_seq_one_letter_code
_entity_poly.pdbx_strand_id
1 'polypeptide(L)'
;MIFSKYLLTSIVALTGGANSLIFLSRGGGIGHSNLEIVFKDFDSSNESKNKLIEQEAKRIQKERAESDKNFEQLKAKNEETKQKREVSEQEKTKLEKASQALSESSKTKQTELEKKRQELQEQLNSKIKEISQKVQEKAKTIGEAFKKTYQSNVEKLQQALTKLTQSNQELIKKLEKDIEDMPNQIFKDLDKGAESSNQASNSSSK
;
A
#
# COMPACT_ATOMS: atom_id res chain seq x y z
N MET A 1 -51.82 -53.36 -34.52
CA MET A 1 -52.69 -54.57 -34.56
C MET A 1 -51.86 -55.85 -34.71
N ILE A 2 -51.01 -56.17 -33.73
CA ILE A 2 -50.14 -57.36 -33.79
C ILE A 2 -50.53 -58.38 -32.70
N PHE A 3 -51.22 -57.95 -31.65
CA PHE A 3 -51.59 -58.78 -30.50
C PHE A 3 -52.73 -59.78 -30.75
N SER A 4 -53.71 -59.50 -31.62
CA SER A 4 -54.85 -60.42 -31.80
C SER A 4 -54.51 -61.66 -32.63
N LYS A 5 -53.57 -61.55 -33.58
CA LYS A 5 -53.19 -62.67 -34.45
C LYS A 5 -52.45 -63.78 -33.69
N TYR A 6 -51.58 -63.41 -32.75
CA TYR A 6 -50.82 -64.36 -31.92
C TYR A 6 -51.66 -64.98 -30.80
N LEU A 7 -52.64 -64.24 -30.25
CA LEU A 7 -53.58 -64.78 -29.27
C LEU A 7 -54.46 -65.86 -29.92
N LEU A 8 -54.97 -65.60 -31.12
CA LEU A 8 -55.87 -66.52 -31.83
C LEU A 8 -55.13 -67.76 -32.34
N THR A 9 -53.89 -67.63 -32.81
CA THR A 9 -53.04 -68.79 -33.15
C THR A 9 -52.63 -69.60 -31.92
N SER A 10 -52.38 -68.96 -30.77
CA SER A 10 -52.07 -69.68 -29.52
C SER A 10 -53.28 -70.47 -29.00
N ILE A 11 -54.50 -69.91 -29.09
CA ILE A 11 -55.73 -70.61 -28.72
C ILE A 11 -56.00 -71.78 -29.68
N VAL A 12 -55.81 -71.61 -30.99
CA VAL A 12 -55.99 -72.67 -31.99
C VAL A 12 -54.94 -73.78 -31.84
N ALA A 13 -53.67 -73.44 -31.56
CA ALA A 13 -52.62 -74.43 -31.30
C ALA A 13 -52.86 -75.22 -30.01
N LEU A 14 -53.34 -74.57 -28.94
CA LEU A 14 -53.62 -75.20 -27.65
C LEU A 14 -54.89 -76.08 -27.69
N THR A 15 -55.94 -75.63 -28.40
CA THR A 15 -57.21 -76.38 -28.53
C THR A 15 -57.13 -77.49 -29.57
N GLY A 16 -56.35 -77.32 -30.64
CA GLY A 16 -56.10 -78.36 -31.65
C GLY A 16 -55.15 -79.48 -31.18
N GLY A 17 -54.20 -79.19 -30.29
CA GLY A 17 -53.23 -80.18 -29.79
C GLY A 17 -53.70 -81.03 -28.60
N ALA A 18 -54.55 -80.49 -27.73
CA ALA A 18 -54.98 -81.20 -26.52
C ALA A 18 -56.03 -82.30 -26.80
N ASN A 19 -56.92 -82.09 -27.78
CA ASN A 19 -57.98 -83.05 -28.11
C ASN A 19 -57.51 -84.28 -28.90
N SER A 20 -56.40 -84.19 -29.66
CA SER A 20 -55.84 -85.34 -30.38
C SER A 20 -55.10 -86.31 -29.47
N LEU A 21 -54.48 -85.82 -28.39
CA LEU A 21 -53.77 -86.67 -27.42
C LEU A 21 -54.73 -87.42 -26.47
N ILE A 22 -55.90 -86.85 -26.16
CA ILE A 22 -56.87 -87.47 -25.24
C ILE A 22 -57.81 -88.47 -25.95
N PHE A 23 -57.99 -88.38 -27.27
CA PHE A 23 -58.96 -89.22 -28.03
C PHE A 23 -58.36 -90.19 -29.07
N LEU A 24 -57.05 -90.42 -29.12
CA LEU A 24 -56.44 -91.45 -30.00
C LEU A 24 -56.34 -92.85 -29.37
N SER A 25 -57.05 -93.13 -28.28
CA SER A 25 -56.99 -94.43 -27.57
C SER A 25 -57.87 -95.54 -28.16
N ARG A 26 -58.48 -95.34 -29.34
CA ARG A 26 -59.40 -96.34 -29.95
C ARG A 26 -58.97 -96.72 -31.37
N GLY A 27 -57.74 -97.21 -31.50
CA GLY A 27 -57.28 -97.83 -32.74
C GLY A 27 -55.76 -98.01 -32.83
N GLY A 28 -55.23 -99.10 -32.26
CA GLY A 28 -53.99 -99.76 -32.69
C GLY A 28 -52.64 -99.03 -32.50
N GLY A 29 -51.84 -99.54 -31.54
CA GLY A 29 -50.37 -99.49 -31.62
C GLY A 29 -49.66 -98.45 -30.72
N ILE A 30 -48.88 -98.97 -29.77
CA ILE A 30 -47.74 -98.30 -29.09
C ILE A 30 -48.13 -97.15 -28.14
N GLY A 31 -48.80 -97.49 -27.03
CA GLY A 31 -49.30 -96.53 -26.03
C GLY A 31 -48.45 -96.31 -24.77
N HIS A 32 -47.25 -96.91 -24.65
CA HIS A 32 -46.43 -96.75 -23.42
C HIS A 32 -45.10 -96.00 -23.63
N SER A 33 -44.41 -96.15 -24.77
CA SER A 33 -43.11 -95.51 -24.99
C SER A 33 -43.18 -94.01 -25.29
N ASN A 34 -44.21 -93.55 -26.01
CA ASN A 34 -44.31 -92.15 -26.43
C ASN A 34 -44.76 -91.22 -25.31
N LEU A 35 -45.56 -91.70 -24.36
CA LEU A 35 -45.92 -90.94 -23.16
C LEU A 35 -44.70 -90.76 -22.24
N GLU A 36 -43.91 -91.81 -22.05
CA GLU A 36 -42.68 -91.74 -21.25
C GLU A 36 -41.66 -90.77 -21.85
N ILE A 37 -41.52 -90.71 -23.17
CA ILE A 37 -40.69 -89.72 -23.87
C ILE A 37 -41.23 -88.30 -23.67
N VAL A 38 -42.54 -88.08 -23.81
CA VAL A 38 -43.15 -86.76 -23.59
C VAL A 38 -43.01 -86.30 -22.15
N PHE A 39 -43.17 -87.18 -21.16
CA PHE A 39 -42.92 -86.85 -19.75
C PHE A 39 -41.44 -86.56 -19.48
N LYS A 40 -40.52 -87.31 -20.08
CA LYS A 40 -39.07 -87.07 -19.97
C LYS A 40 -38.64 -85.76 -20.62
N ASP A 41 -39.21 -85.42 -21.78
CA ASP A 41 -38.98 -84.14 -22.46
C ASP A 41 -39.62 -82.98 -21.68
N PHE A 42 -40.77 -83.20 -21.06
CA PHE A 42 -41.40 -82.22 -20.18
C PHE A 42 -40.55 -81.98 -18.92
N ASP A 43 -40.09 -83.03 -18.25
CA ASP A 43 -39.25 -82.94 -17.05
C ASP A 43 -37.90 -82.28 -17.36
N SER A 44 -37.24 -82.66 -18.46
CA SER A 44 -35.98 -82.03 -18.87
C SER A 44 -36.15 -80.58 -19.32
N SER A 45 -37.27 -80.24 -19.98
CA SER A 45 -37.62 -78.85 -20.32
C SER A 45 -37.92 -78.02 -19.08
N ASN A 46 -38.63 -78.60 -18.11
CA ASN A 46 -38.94 -77.94 -16.84
C ASN A 46 -37.68 -77.72 -16.00
N GLU A 47 -36.78 -78.71 -15.95
CA GLU A 47 -35.47 -78.58 -15.27
C GLU A 47 -34.60 -77.52 -15.93
N SER A 48 -34.58 -77.46 -17.26
CA SER A 48 -33.85 -76.43 -18.02
C SER A 48 -34.41 -75.03 -17.78
N LYS A 49 -35.74 -74.88 -17.76
CA LYS A 49 -36.40 -73.60 -17.42
C LYS A 49 -36.13 -73.18 -15.98
N ASN A 50 -36.16 -74.12 -15.03
CA ASN A 50 -35.81 -73.83 -13.63
C ASN A 50 -34.36 -73.36 -13.49
N LYS A 51 -33.40 -73.98 -14.21
CA LYS A 51 -32.01 -73.52 -14.26
C LYS A 51 -31.88 -72.10 -14.82
N LEU A 52 -32.63 -71.77 -15.87
CA LEU A 52 -32.66 -70.41 -16.43
C LEU A 52 -33.26 -69.39 -15.45
N ILE A 53 -34.34 -69.75 -14.76
CA ILE A 53 -34.97 -68.91 -13.73
C ILE A 53 -33.99 -68.66 -12.58
N GLU A 54 -33.27 -69.68 -12.12
CA GLU A 54 -32.25 -69.52 -11.07
C GLU A 54 -31.08 -68.65 -11.50
N GLN A 55 -30.60 -68.79 -12.74
CA GLN A 55 -29.53 -67.94 -13.29
C GLN A 55 -29.98 -66.48 -13.38
N GLU A 56 -31.20 -66.25 -13.85
CA GLU A 56 -31.77 -64.91 -13.96
C GLU A 56 -32.03 -64.30 -12.57
N ALA A 57 -32.50 -65.09 -11.60
CA ALA A 57 -32.64 -64.64 -10.22
C ALA A 57 -31.29 -64.23 -9.61
N LYS A 58 -30.22 -64.99 -9.87
CA LYS A 58 -28.86 -64.65 -9.44
C LYS A 58 -28.34 -63.37 -10.11
N ARG A 59 -28.60 -63.19 -11.41
CA ARG A 59 -28.23 -61.97 -12.15
C ARG A 59 -28.92 -60.75 -11.56
N ILE A 60 -30.23 -60.82 -11.35
CA ILE A 60 -31.03 -59.73 -10.76
C ILE A 60 -30.54 -59.40 -9.34
N GLN A 61 -30.22 -60.40 -8.53
CA GLN A 61 -29.66 -60.16 -7.19
C GLN A 61 -28.31 -59.43 -7.24
N LYS A 62 -27.43 -59.83 -8.19
CA LYS A 62 -26.13 -59.17 -8.37
C LYS A 62 -26.29 -57.72 -8.84
N GLU A 63 -27.17 -57.48 -9.83
CA GLU A 63 -27.46 -56.13 -10.33
C GLU A 63 -28.07 -55.24 -9.23
N ARG A 64 -28.96 -55.78 -8.39
CA ARG A 64 -29.49 -55.04 -7.22
C ARG A 64 -28.37 -54.68 -6.25
N ALA A 65 -27.52 -55.63 -5.88
CA ALA A 65 -26.41 -55.38 -4.96
C ALA A 65 -25.40 -54.35 -5.51
N GLU A 66 -25.12 -54.39 -6.82
CA GLU A 66 -24.26 -53.39 -7.48
C GLU A 66 -24.95 -52.01 -7.56
N SER A 67 -26.24 -51.98 -7.85
CA SER A 67 -27.04 -50.75 -7.86
C SER A 67 -27.09 -50.10 -6.48
N ASP A 68 -27.33 -50.87 -5.42
CA ASP A 68 -27.37 -50.37 -4.04
C ASP A 68 -26.00 -49.79 -3.63
N LYS A 69 -24.91 -50.49 -3.98
CA LYS A 69 -23.54 -49.98 -3.76
C LYS A 69 -23.28 -48.68 -4.50
N ASN A 70 -23.67 -48.60 -5.77
CA ASN A 70 -23.50 -47.39 -6.58
C ASN A 70 -24.34 -46.24 -6.03
N PHE A 71 -25.56 -46.50 -5.58
CA PHE A 71 -26.42 -45.50 -4.98
C PHE A 71 -25.85 -44.95 -3.67
N GLU A 72 -25.35 -45.81 -2.79
CA GLU A 72 -24.68 -45.37 -1.55
C GLU A 72 -23.42 -44.57 -1.84
N GLN A 73 -22.62 -44.96 -2.83
CA GLN A 73 -21.45 -44.17 -3.26
C GLN A 73 -21.84 -42.79 -3.81
N LEU A 74 -22.90 -42.71 -4.62
CA LEU A 74 -23.40 -41.44 -5.15
C LEU A 74 -23.92 -40.55 -4.04
N LYS A 75 -24.63 -41.12 -3.06
CA LYS A 75 -25.13 -40.40 -1.89
C LYS A 75 -23.98 -39.83 -1.05
N ALA A 76 -22.95 -40.64 -0.79
CA ALA A 76 -21.75 -40.20 -0.07
C ALA A 76 -21.02 -39.06 -0.82
N LYS A 77 -20.82 -39.20 -2.13
CA LYS A 77 -20.18 -38.14 -2.95
C LYS A 77 -21.00 -36.86 -3.02
N ASN A 78 -22.31 -36.97 -3.04
CA ASN A 78 -23.20 -35.81 -3.06
C ASN A 78 -23.10 -35.02 -1.75
N GLU A 79 -23.11 -35.71 -0.60
CA GLU A 79 -22.91 -35.07 0.70
C GLU A 79 -21.52 -34.44 0.84
N GLU A 80 -20.45 -35.12 0.41
CA GLU A 80 -19.10 -34.55 0.39
C GLU A 80 -19.04 -33.29 -0.49
N THR A 81 -19.66 -33.32 -1.66
CA THR A 81 -19.72 -32.17 -2.57
C THR A 81 -20.48 -31.01 -1.95
N LYS A 82 -21.59 -31.29 -1.26
CA LYS A 82 -22.39 -30.28 -0.56
C LYS A 82 -21.58 -29.62 0.55
N GLN A 83 -20.90 -30.41 1.39
CA GLN A 83 -20.03 -29.88 2.44
C GLN A 83 -18.90 -29.02 1.88
N LYS A 84 -18.23 -29.46 0.80
CA LYS A 84 -17.18 -28.67 0.13
C LYS A 84 -17.71 -27.34 -0.40
N ARG A 85 -18.93 -27.34 -0.97
CA ARG A 85 -19.57 -26.10 -1.42
C ARG A 85 -19.87 -25.15 -0.26
N GLU A 86 -20.40 -25.67 0.84
CA GLU A 86 -20.68 -24.86 2.03
C GLU A 86 -19.40 -24.23 2.59
N VAL A 87 -18.31 -24.98 2.68
CA VAL A 87 -17.01 -24.45 3.11
C VAL A 87 -16.50 -23.40 2.12
N SER A 88 -16.56 -23.67 0.81
CA SER A 88 -16.12 -22.74 -0.22
C SER A 88 -16.90 -21.43 -0.21
N GLU A 89 -18.22 -21.46 0.01
CA GLU A 89 -19.04 -20.25 0.12
C GLU A 89 -18.74 -19.49 1.42
N GLN A 90 -18.49 -20.18 2.53
CA GLN A 90 -18.05 -19.54 3.77
C GLN A 90 -16.67 -18.88 3.62
N GLU A 91 -15.74 -19.51 2.91
CA GLU A 91 -14.42 -18.92 2.64
C GLU A 91 -14.52 -17.73 1.68
N LYS A 92 -15.33 -17.84 0.63
CA LYS A 92 -15.60 -16.74 -0.30
C LYS A 92 -16.19 -15.53 0.42
N THR A 93 -17.21 -15.73 1.24
CA THR A 93 -17.83 -14.63 2.00
C THR A 93 -16.88 -14.01 3.02
N LYS A 94 -16.03 -14.80 3.68
CA LYS A 94 -14.96 -14.29 4.55
C LYS A 94 -13.94 -13.47 3.76
N LEU A 95 -13.52 -13.94 2.59
CA LEU A 95 -12.57 -13.25 1.73
C LEU A 95 -13.13 -11.93 1.20
N GLU A 96 -14.40 -11.93 0.75
CA GLU A 96 -15.08 -10.72 0.30
C GLU A 96 -15.16 -9.67 1.41
N LYS A 97 -15.54 -10.07 2.63
CA LYS A 97 -15.56 -9.17 3.80
C LYS A 97 -14.17 -8.64 4.14
N ALA A 98 -13.15 -9.50 4.15
CA ALA A 98 -11.78 -9.08 4.40
C ALA A 98 -11.26 -8.11 3.33
N SER A 99 -11.60 -8.36 2.06
CA SER A 99 -11.24 -7.48 0.94
C SER A 99 -11.93 -6.12 1.02
N GLN A 100 -13.22 -6.09 1.38
CA GLN A 100 -13.96 -4.84 1.58
C GLN A 100 -13.36 -4.03 2.74
N ALA A 101 -13.15 -4.67 3.90
CA ALA A 101 -12.54 -4.03 5.06
C ALA A 101 -11.12 -3.50 4.77
N LEU A 102 -10.31 -4.24 4.01
CA LEU A 102 -8.98 -3.79 3.60
C LEU A 102 -9.05 -2.57 2.66
N SER A 103 -9.97 -2.58 1.70
CA SER A 103 -10.18 -1.45 0.78
C SER A 103 -10.60 -0.19 1.52
N GLU A 104 -11.55 -0.31 2.46
CA GLU A 104 -11.98 0.79 3.32
C GLU A 104 -10.84 1.30 4.20
N SER A 105 -10.12 0.41 4.88
CA SER A 105 -8.97 0.77 5.70
C SER A 105 -7.88 1.48 4.89
N SER A 106 -7.60 1.02 3.67
CA SER A 106 -6.62 1.62 2.77
C SER A 106 -7.04 3.04 2.36
N LYS A 107 -8.32 3.24 1.99
CA LYS A 107 -8.84 4.58 1.66
C LYS A 107 -8.73 5.52 2.85
N THR A 108 -9.13 5.07 4.04
CA THR A 108 -9.03 5.88 5.26
C THR A 108 -7.59 6.28 5.55
N LYS A 109 -6.65 5.32 5.52
CA LYS A 109 -5.22 5.60 5.72
C LYS A 109 -4.66 6.56 4.68
N GLN A 110 -5.07 6.42 3.41
CA GLN A 110 -4.62 7.30 2.34
C GLN A 110 -5.09 8.74 2.57
N THR A 111 -6.36 8.93 2.95
CA THR A 111 -6.87 10.27 3.28
C THR A 111 -6.20 10.88 4.52
N GLU A 112 -5.90 10.08 5.55
CA GLU A 112 -5.16 10.55 6.73
C GLU A 112 -3.73 10.97 6.36
N LEU A 113 -3.05 10.19 5.51
CA LEU A 113 -1.71 10.48 5.03
C LEU A 113 -1.68 11.80 4.23
N GLU A 114 -2.69 12.00 3.38
CA GLU A 114 -2.81 13.18 2.54
C GLU A 114 -3.06 14.44 3.38
N LYS A 115 -3.91 14.35 4.42
CA LYS A 115 -4.09 15.42 5.42
C LYS A 115 -2.80 15.74 6.16
N LYS A 116 -2.11 14.72 6.70
CA LYS A 116 -0.80 14.92 7.38
C LYS A 116 0.24 15.55 6.45
N ARG A 117 0.24 15.17 5.17
CA ARG A 117 1.13 15.76 4.17
C ARG A 117 0.84 17.25 3.98
N GLN A 118 -0.44 17.63 3.87
CA GLN A 118 -0.86 19.03 3.75
C GLN A 118 -0.49 19.84 5.00
N GLU A 119 -0.81 19.33 6.20
CA GLU A 119 -0.45 19.97 7.47
C GLU A 119 1.07 20.20 7.60
N LEU A 120 1.87 19.17 7.30
CA LEU A 120 3.34 19.29 7.34
C LEU A 120 3.86 20.30 6.32
N GLN A 121 3.26 20.36 5.13
CA GLN A 121 3.65 21.31 4.09
C GLN A 121 3.31 22.75 4.48
N GLU A 122 2.15 22.98 5.11
CA GLU A 122 1.79 24.28 5.66
C GLU A 122 2.72 24.69 6.80
N GLN A 123 3.03 23.79 7.74
CA GLN A 123 3.97 24.04 8.83
C GLN A 123 5.37 24.37 8.32
N LEU A 124 5.85 23.64 7.30
CA LEU A 124 7.14 23.92 6.66
C LEU A 124 7.17 25.30 6.01
N ASN A 125 6.15 25.62 5.22
CA ASN A 125 6.06 26.93 4.56
C ASN A 125 5.99 28.07 5.57
N SER A 126 5.26 27.89 6.67
CA SER A 126 5.20 28.87 7.77
C SER A 126 6.57 29.07 8.42
N LYS A 127 7.25 27.98 8.79
CA LYS A 127 8.61 28.06 9.36
C LYS A 127 9.63 28.69 8.42
N ILE A 128 9.57 28.37 7.13
CA ILE A 128 10.45 28.98 6.12
C ILE A 128 10.21 30.49 6.05
N LYS A 129 8.96 30.95 6.05
CA LYS A 129 8.63 32.38 6.07
C LYS A 129 9.14 33.05 7.35
N GLU A 130 8.94 32.44 8.50
CA GLU A 130 9.39 32.99 9.79
C GLU A 130 10.93 33.11 9.84
N ILE A 131 11.65 32.08 9.37
CA ILE A 131 13.11 32.10 9.29
C ILE A 131 13.57 33.18 8.31
N SER A 132 12.95 33.27 7.14
CA SER A 132 13.28 34.29 6.13
C SER A 132 13.10 35.71 6.68
N GLN A 133 11.98 35.97 7.38
CA GLN A 133 11.73 37.25 8.05
C GLN A 133 12.79 37.55 9.11
N LYS A 134 13.10 36.59 9.99
CA LYS A 134 14.15 36.75 11.02
C LYS A 134 15.53 37.04 10.41
N VAL A 135 15.87 36.38 9.30
CA VAL A 135 17.13 36.63 8.59
C VAL A 135 17.14 38.01 7.97
N GLN A 136 16.04 38.43 7.33
CA GLN A 136 15.93 39.75 6.72
C GLN A 136 15.99 40.87 7.76
N GLU A 137 15.33 40.71 8.91
CA GLU A 137 15.40 41.65 10.03
C GLU A 137 16.83 41.76 10.55
N LYS A 138 17.49 40.64 10.87
CA LYS A 138 18.88 40.64 11.34
C LYS A 138 19.82 41.30 10.33
N ALA A 139 19.64 41.02 9.04
CA ALA A 139 20.45 41.62 7.98
C ALA A 139 20.25 43.15 7.92
N LYS A 140 19.01 43.63 8.07
CA LYS A 140 18.72 45.07 8.17
C LYS A 140 19.37 45.70 9.40
N THR A 141 19.23 45.09 10.57
CA THR A 141 19.82 45.63 11.82
C THR A 141 21.34 45.72 11.73
N ILE A 142 21.99 44.70 11.17
CA ILE A 142 23.44 44.69 10.96
C ILE A 142 23.83 45.77 9.95
N GLY A 143 23.10 45.89 8.83
CA GLY A 143 23.34 46.91 7.82
C GLY A 143 23.20 48.34 8.36
N GLU A 144 22.19 48.60 9.20
CA GLU A 144 21.97 49.90 9.84
C GLU A 144 23.07 50.21 10.87
N ALA A 145 23.45 49.24 11.71
CA ALA A 145 24.54 49.39 12.66
C ALA A 145 25.87 49.68 11.95
N PHE A 146 26.17 48.94 10.87
CA PHE A 146 27.36 49.15 10.06
C PHE A 146 27.37 50.55 9.41
N LYS A 147 26.24 50.97 8.81
CA LYS A 147 26.10 52.30 8.21
C LYS A 147 26.32 53.41 9.22
N LYS A 148 25.78 53.28 10.44
CA LYS A 148 25.96 54.25 11.52
C LYS A 148 27.42 54.33 11.98
N THR A 149 28.08 53.19 12.17
CA THR A 149 29.51 53.17 12.54
C THR A 149 30.38 53.76 11.42
N TYR A 150 30.08 53.44 10.17
CA TYR A 150 30.79 54.00 9.02
C TYR A 150 30.64 55.53 8.95
N GLN A 151 29.41 56.05 9.04
CA GLN A 151 29.17 57.50 9.06
C GLN A 151 29.88 58.19 10.23
N SER A 152 29.81 57.62 11.43
CA SER A 152 30.51 58.18 12.59
C SER A 152 32.03 58.22 12.41
N ASN A 153 32.62 57.18 11.79
CA ASN A 153 34.04 57.16 11.51
C ASN A 153 34.43 58.18 10.43
N VAL A 154 33.60 58.35 9.40
CA VAL A 154 33.81 59.38 8.36
C VAL A 154 33.74 60.78 8.99
N GLU A 155 32.74 61.06 9.83
CA GLU A 155 32.63 62.34 10.53
C GLU A 155 33.84 62.63 11.43
N LYS A 156 34.31 61.63 12.18
CA LYS A 156 35.52 61.75 13.01
C LYS A 156 36.76 62.03 12.16
N LEU A 157 36.93 61.33 11.03
CA LEU A 157 38.04 61.58 10.10
C LEU A 157 37.97 62.98 9.52
N GLN A 158 36.77 63.45 9.16
CA GLN A 158 36.57 64.78 8.62
C GLN A 158 36.88 65.86 9.66
N GLN A 159 36.41 65.69 10.90
CA GLN A 159 36.73 66.58 12.02
C GLN A 159 38.23 66.60 12.33
N ALA A 160 38.90 65.44 12.33
CA ALA A 160 40.34 65.35 12.55
C ALA A 160 41.11 66.09 11.44
N LEU A 161 40.68 65.93 10.19
CA LEU A 161 41.28 66.59 9.04
C LEU A 161 41.08 68.11 9.10
N THR A 162 39.90 68.60 9.47
CA THR A 162 39.64 70.03 9.67
C THR A 162 40.50 70.60 10.81
N LYS A 163 40.58 69.92 11.94
CA LYS A 163 41.45 70.33 13.06
C LYS A 163 42.92 70.35 12.68
N LEU A 164 43.39 69.36 11.93
CA LEU A 164 44.77 69.32 11.44
C LEU A 164 45.05 70.49 10.48
N THR A 165 44.10 70.79 9.60
CA THR A 165 44.21 71.92 8.66
C THR A 165 44.27 73.26 9.40
N GLN A 166 43.38 73.46 10.38
CA GLN A 166 43.37 74.66 11.22
C GLN A 166 44.65 74.79 12.04
N SER A 167 45.09 73.69 12.67
CA SER A 167 46.33 73.67 13.44
C SER A 167 47.53 74.02 12.57
N ASN A 168 47.63 73.47 11.36
CA ASN A 168 48.70 73.82 10.42
C ASN A 168 48.63 75.30 10.01
N GLN A 169 47.45 75.85 9.76
CA GLN A 169 47.29 77.28 9.44
C GLN A 169 47.71 78.20 10.61
N GLU A 170 47.35 77.84 11.84
CA GLU A 170 47.77 78.57 13.04
C GLU A 170 49.29 78.50 13.24
N LEU A 171 49.88 77.33 12.99
CA LEU A 171 51.33 77.13 13.10
C LEU A 171 52.08 77.96 12.06
N ILE A 172 51.60 78.00 10.82
CA ILE A 172 52.14 78.86 9.75
C ILE A 172 52.04 80.33 10.17
N LYS A 173 50.90 80.79 10.68
CA LYS A 173 50.73 82.19 11.14
C LYS A 173 51.62 82.55 12.31
N LYS A 174 51.81 81.63 13.28
CA LYS A 174 52.78 81.82 14.37
C LYS A 174 54.19 81.92 13.83
N LEU A 175 54.57 81.02 12.92
CA LEU A 175 55.89 81.04 12.29
C LEU A 175 56.13 82.33 11.52
N GLU A 176 55.13 82.79 10.77
CA GLU A 176 55.16 84.06 10.02
C GLU A 176 55.35 85.25 10.97
N LYS A 177 54.59 85.30 12.07
CA LYS A 177 54.73 86.33 13.10
C LYS A 177 56.09 86.28 13.80
N ASP A 178 56.58 85.10 14.13
CA ASP A 178 57.89 84.91 14.75
C ASP A 178 59.02 85.33 13.80
N ILE A 179 58.87 85.13 12.49
CA ILE A 179 59.80 85.61 11.45
C ILE A 179 59.74 87.14 11.35
N GLU A 180 58.55 87.75 11.37
CA GLU A 180 58.38 89.21 11.33
C GLU A 180 58.90 89.90 12.60
N ASP A 181 58.74 89.28 13.77
CA ASP A 181 59.22 89.78 15.06
C ASP A 181 60.71 89.43 15.31
N MET A 182 61.32 88.56 14.49
CA MET A 182 62.72 88.14 14.62
C MET A 182 63.71 89.32 14.60
N PRO A 183 63.61 90.33 13.71
CA PRO A 183 64.47 91.50 13.74
C PRO A 183 64.33 92.28 15.04
N ASN A 184 63.10 92.46 15.55
CA ASN A 184 62.85 93.17 16.80
C ASN A 184 63.38 92.42 18.03
N GLN A 185 63.42 91.08 17.98
CA GLN A 185 64.01 90.26 19.04
C GLN A 185 65.54 90.31 19.05
N ILE A 186 66.19 90.41 17.88
CA ILE A 186 67.66 90.56 17.77
C ILE A 186 68.13 91.83 18.49
N PHE A 187 67.32 92.88 18.54
CA PHE A 187 67.66 94.14 19.23
C PHE A 187 67.20 94.23 20.70
N LYS A 188 66.28 93.36 21.16
CA LYS A 188 65.82 93.36 22.57
C LYS A 188 66.90 93.00 23.59
N ASP A 189 67.90 92.22 23.18
CA ASP A 189 69.04 91.89 24.03
C ASP A 189 70.16 92.96 23.99
N LEU A 190 70.09 93.92 23.06
CA LEU A 190 71.01 95.09 23.05
C LEU A 190 70.58 96.18 24.05
N ASP A 191 69.27 96.39 24.28
CA ASP A 191 68.80 97.44 25.19
C ASP A 191 69.01 97.12 26.68
N LYS A 192 69.15 95.85 27.07
CA LYS A 192 69.47 95.47 28.47
C LYS A 192 70.92 95.74 28.86
N GLY A 193 71.81 96.03 27.90
CA GLY A 193 73.20 96.38 28.17
C GLY A 193 73.42 97.85 28.57
N ALA A 194 72.47 98.74 28.30
CA ALA A 194 72.67 100.19 28.43
C ALA A 194 72.19 100.80 29.77
N GLU A 195 71.36 100.09 30.56
CA GLU A 195 70.79 100.65 31.80
C GLU A 195 71.48 100.19 33.11
N SER A 196 72.49 99.30 33.07
CA SER A 196 73.13 98.77 34.31
C SER A 196 74.43 99.47 34.76
N SER A 197 74.91 100.52 34.08
CA SER A 197 76.22 101.13 34.36
C SER A 197 76.19 102.42 35.21
N ASN A 198 75.04 102.89 35.69
CA ASN A 198 74.91 104.19 36.38
C ASN A 198 74.50 104.14 37.88
N GLN A 199 74.65 103.02 38.57
CA GLN A 199 74.45 102.92 40.03
C GLN A 199 75.52 102.06 40.71
N ALA A 200 76.76 102.55 40.79
CA ALA A 200 77.77 101.98 41.70
C ALA A 200 78.82 103.03 42.10
N SER A 201 78.36 104.20 42.56
CA SER A 201 79.22 105.21 43.19
C SER A 201 78.50 105.90 44.34
N ASN A 202 78.22 105.18 45.44
CA ASN A 202 78.25 105.77 46.78
C ASN A 202 78.10 104.75 47.92
N SER A 203 78.92 104.96 48.96
CA SER A 203 78.88 104.38 50.32
C SER A 203 79.40 102.94 50.50
N SER A 204 80.23 102.61 51.49
CA SER A 204 80.96 103.38 52.50
C SER A 204 81.87 102.41 53.27
N SER A 205 83.06 102.90 53.61
CA SER A 205 83.96 102.52 54.69
C SER A 205 83.36 101.72 55.86
N LYS A 206 84.00 100.59 56.19
CA LYS A 206 84.65 100.32 57.48
C LYS A 206 85.52 99.07 57.41
#